data_AF-A0A919PT20-F1
#
_entry.id   AF-A0A919PT20-F1
#
_cell.length_a   1.000
_cell.length_b   1.000
_cell.length_c   1.000
_cell.angle_alpha   90.00
_cell.angle_beta   90.00
_cell.angle_gamma   90.00
#
_symmetry.space_group_name_H-M   'P 1'
#
loop_
_entity.id
_entity.type
_entity.pdbx_description
1 polymer ?
#
loop_
_entity_poly.entity_id
_entity_poly.type
_entity_poly.pdbx_seq_one_letter_code
_entity_poly.pdbx_strand_id
1 'polypeptide(L)'
;MAEVPMVFILAGLAAYTVLAGADFGAGLWMLLTRPGRADPAVTRDHARHAMGPVWEANHVWLIFVLTVCWTAYPVAFGSIASTLAAPLFIAAVGIILRGVSYALRGQVGGARGRHLVESLFAFSSILTPFALGAAVGGIASGRVPVGNAAGDLVTSWLNPTSVVIGALGVATGAHLAAVYLAADAHRLGERSLELDFRARALGSGVVVGALALAGLLVVRADAPALYDGLTRGWGAVMAGSSAAAGLVTLVLVQRRRFGPSRVTAALAVAAVLAGWAAAQRPSILPGLTVEEAAAGRATLLAVVVAVVAGAVVLVPSLALLFHLYLRGRLDPVAGPDVTVGSGPAAGHETHHRTARAVVAAATLLAGVVLTSVVGSGWPLVLGVGCLIVCAVATFGLATIDIDEERSNGRAALRREP
;
A
#
# COMPACT_ATOMS: atom_id res chain seq x y z
N MET A 1 -0.74 22.11 -17.76
CA MET A 1 -0.54 22.08 -16.30
C MET A 1 -1.56 21.21 -15.59
N ALA A 2 -2.86 21.29 -15.95
CA ALA A 2 -3.93 20.45 -15.38
C ALA A 2 -3.64 18.94 -15.43
N GLU A 3 -2.90 18.47 -16.42
CA GLU A 3 -2.56 17.05 -16.62
C GLU A 3 -1.42 16.52 -15.73
N VAL A 4 -0.57 17.40 -15.18
CA VAL A 4 0.64 16.96 -14.45
C VAL A 4 0.28 16.23 -13.15
N PRO A 5 -0.65 16.73 -12.30
CA PRO A 5 -1.05 16.02 -11.10
C PRO A 5 -1.71 14.66 -11.38
N MET A 6 -2.34 14.48 -12.56
CA MET A 6 -2.90 13.19 -12.97
C MET A 6 -1.80 12.13 -13.08
N VAL A 7 -0.64 12.49 -13.63
CA VAL A 7 0.51 11.58 -13.71
C VAL A 7 0.97 11.17 -12.30
N PHE A 8 0.98 12.10 -11.34
CA PHE A 8 1.31 11.79 -9.95
C PHE A 8 0.29 10.84 -9.31
N ILE A 9 -1.00 11.09 -9.51
CA ILE A 9 -2.07 10.19 -9.04
C ILE A 9 -1.89 8.79 -9.62
N LEU A 10 -1.65 8.66 -10.92
CA LEU A 10 -1.44 7.36 -11.57
C LEU A 10 -0.19 6.66 -11.06
N ALA A 11 0.91 7.39 -10.87
CA ALA A 11 2.13 6.82 -10.30
C ALA A 11 1.94 6.35 -8.86
N GLY A 12 1.25 7.15 -8.02
CA GLY A 12 0.91 6.79 -6.65
C GLY A 12 -0.05 5.60 -6.59
N LEU A 13 -1.04 5.55 -7.47
CA LEU A 13 -1.98 4.43 -7.56
C LEU A 13 -1.27 3.16 -8.03
N ALA A 14 -0.37 3.24 -9.02
CA ALA A 14 0.45 2.12 -9.44
C ALA A 14 1.37 1.61 -8.32
N ALA A 15 2.05 2.51 -7.61
CA ALA A 15 2.87 2.16 -6.45
C ALA A 15 2.03 1.47 -5.36
N TYR A 16 0.86 2.02 -5.04
CA TYR A 16 -0.05 1.43 -4.07
C TYR A 16 -0.55 0.05 -4.51
N THR A 17 -1.06 -0.10 -5.74
CA THR A 17 -1.59 -1.37 -6.24
C THR A 17 -0.51 -2.44 -6.34
N VAL A 18 0.73 -2.09 -6.69
CA VAL A 18 1.84 -3.04 -6.74
C VAL A 18 2.30 -3.44 -5.34
N LEU A 19 2.64 -2.46 -4.50
CA LEU A 19 3.26 -2.72 -3.20
C LEU A 19 2.23 -3.19 -2.18
N ALA A 20 1.15 -2.42 -1.96
CA ALA A 20 0.08 -2.82 -1.06
C ALA A 20 -0.67 -4.05 -1.61
N GLY A 21 -0.80 -4.20 -2.93
CA GLY A 21 -1.42 -5.38 -3.52
C GLY A 21 -0.69 -6.68 -3.18
N ALA A 22 0.64 -6.67 -3.18
CA ALA A 22 1.43 -7.81 -2.72
C ALA A 22 1.18 -8.11 -1.22
N ASP A 23 1.04 -7.08 -0.38
CA ASP A 23 0.73 -7.24 1.05
C ASP A 23 -0.70 -7.75 1.31
N PHE A 24 -1.67 -7.33 0.50
CA PHE A 24 -3.02 -7.89 0.57
C PHE A 24 -3.03 -9.34 0.09
N GLY A 25 -2.37 -9.62 -1.03
CA GLY A 25 -2.32 -10.94 -1.62
C GLY A 25 -1.60 -11.99 -0.77
N ALA A 26 -0.53 -11.64 -0.06
CA ALA A 26 0.13 -12.63 0.78
C ALA A 26 -0.64 -12.89 2.09
N GLY A 27 -1.49 -11.96 2.54
CA GLY A 27 -2.50 -12.23 3.56
C GLY A 27 -3.56 -13.23 3.09
N LEU A 28 -3.97 -13.14 1.82
CA LEU A 28 -4.82 -14.17 1.20
C LEU A 28 -4.11 -15.53 1.13
N TRP A 29 -2.83 -15.57 0.76
CA TRP A 29 -2.09 -16.84 0.70
C TRP A 29 -1.86 -17.46 2.08
N MET A 30 -1.75 -16.66 3.14
CA MET A 30 -1.72 -17.17 4.52
C MET A 30 -3.03 -17.89 4.90
N LEU A 31 -4.18 -17.37 4.45
CA LEU A 31 -5.48 -18.00 4.65
C LEU A 31 -5.60 -19.28 3.82
N LEU A 32 -5.25 -19.21 2.54
CA LEU A 32 -5.33 -20.32 1.60
C LEU A 32 -4.16 -21.31 1.71
N THR A 33 -3.35 -21.21 2.76
CA THR A 33 -2.23 -22.13 2.98
C THR A 33 -2.77 -23.54 3.19
N ARG A 34 -2.45 -24.43 2.25
CA ARG A 34 -2.72 -25.86 2.29
C ARG A 34 -1.42 -26.64 2.41
N PRO A 35 -1.46 -27.91 2.88
CA PRO A 35 -0.30 -28.80 2.83
C PRO A 35 0.30 -28.83 1.43
N GLY A 36 1.60 -28.55 1.34
CA GLY A 36 2.36 -28.48 0.11
C GLY A 36 3.69 -29.20 0.27
N ARG A 37 4.74 -28.71 -0.42
CA ARG A 37 6.11 -29.19 -0.19
C ARG A 37 6.68 -28.60 1.08
N ALA A 38 6.36 -27.34 1.38
CA ALA A 38 6.70 -26.70 2.63
C ALA A 38 5.60 -26.96 3.68
N ASP A 39 6.02 -26.99 4.95
CA ASP A 39 5.08 -27.02 6.07
C ASP A 39 4.16 -25.78 6.01
N PRO A 40 2.84 -25.93 6.23
CA PRO A 40 1.91 -24.82 6.34
C PRO A 40 2.32 -23.73 7.35
N ALA A 41 2.96 -24.09 8.46
CA ALA A 41 3.47 -23.15 9.45
C ALA A 41 4.61 -22.31 8.86
N VAL A 42 5.59 -22.95 8.22
CA VAL A 42 6.72 -22.30 7.56
C VAL A 42 6.24 -21.41 6.40
N THR A 43 5.25 -21.86 5.63
CA THR A 43 4.65 -21.06 4.55
C THR A 43 4.02 -19.78 5.07
N ARG A 44 3.26 -19.87 6.17
CA ARG A 44 2.65 -18.70 6.80
C ARG A 44 3.70 -17.77 7.38
N ASP A 45 4.75 -18.34 7.97
CA ASP A 45 5.83 -17.58 8.58
C ASP A 45 6.64 -16.79 7.53
N HIS A 46 7.00 -17.44 6.41
CA HIS A 46 7.63 -16.78 5.26
C HIS A 46 6.79 -15.61 4.74
N ALA A 47 5.50 -15.83 4.53
CA ALA A 47 4.60 -14.78 4.07
C ALA A 47 4.51 -13.61 5.06
N ARG A 48 4.58 -13.87 6.38
CA ARG A 48 4.55 -12.82 7.41
C ARG A 48 5.83 -11.99 7.43
N HIS A 49 6.99 -12.65 7.45
CA HIS A 49 8.28 -11.97 7.52
C HIS A 49 8.52 -11.06 6.32
N ALA A 50 8.10 -11.49 5.13
CA ALA A 50 8.20 -10.68 3.92
C ALA A 50 7.32 -9.41 3.94
N MET A 51 6.28 -9.32 4.80
CA MET A 51 5.42 -8.13 4.90
C MET A 51 5.87 -7.10 5.93
N GLY A 52 6.49 -7.55 7.02
CA GLY A 52 6.68 -6.76 8.25
C GLY A 52 7.24 -5.35 8.05
N PRO A 53 8.27 -5.13 7.21
CA PRO A 53 8.90 -3.80 7.07
C PRO A 53 8.14 -2.80 6.19
N VAL A 54 7.21 -3.27 5.34
CA VAL A 54 6.75 -2.49 4.16
C VAL A 54 5.29 -2.07 4.25
N TRP A 55 4.49 -2.75 5.07
CA TRP A 55 3.05 -2.50 5.19
C TRP A 55 2.71 -1.05 5.58
N GLU A 56 3.40 -0.50 6.59
CA GLU A 56 3.16 0.88 7.05
C GLU A 56 3.51 1.90 5.96
N ALA A 57 4.60 1.67 5.23
CA ALA A 57 5.04 2.53 4.14
C ALA A 57 4.06 2.50 2.94
N ASN A 58 3.37 1.38 2.74
CA ASN A 58 2.50 1.21 1.58
C ASN A 58 1.24 2.10 1.65
N HIS A 59 0.71 2.39 2.84
CA HIS A 59 -0.46 3.28 2.96
C HIS A 59 -0.17 4.74 2.65
N VAL A 60 1.10 5.17 2.69
CA VAL A 60 1.50 6.53 2.31
C VAL A 60 1.11 6.84 0.87
N TRP A 61 1.20 5.86 -0.04
CA TRP A 61 0.82 6.05 -1.45
C TRP A 61 -0.68 6.33 -1.62
N LEU A 62 -1.54 5.67 -0.84
CA LEU A 62 -2.97 5.91 -0.89
C LEU A 62 -3.31 7.32 -0.38
N ILE A 63 -2.73 7.72 0.75
CA ILE A 63 -2.91 9.08 1.29
C ILE A 63 -2.39 10.12 0.29
N PHE A 64 -1.23 9.89 -0.31
CA PHE A 64 -0.68 10.74 -1.36
C PHE A 64 -1.65 10.92 -2.53
N VAL A 65 -2.22 9.84 -3.06
CA VAL A 65 -3.23 9.89 -4.14
C VAL A 65 -4.44 10.72 -3.72
N LEU A 66 -4.97 10.50 -2.51
CA LEU A 66 -6.14 11.23 -2.00
C LEU A 66 -5.83 12.73 -1.82
N THR A 67 -4.67 13.07 -1.25
CA THR A 67 -4.26 14.46 -1.04
C THR A 67 -4.03 15.20 -2.35
N VAL A 68 -3.35 14.57 -3.32
CA VAL A 68 -3.15 15.18 -4.64
C VAL A 68 -4.49 15.34 -5.38
N CYS A 69 -5.35 14.33 -5.34
CA CYS A 69 -6.69 14.40 -5.95
C CYS A 69 -7.52 15.53 -5.33
N TRP A 70 -7.58 15.61 -4.01
CA TRP A 70 -8.32 16.65 -3.29
C TRP A 70 -7.80 18.06 -3.60
N THR A 71 -6.47 18.23 -3.63
CA THR A 71 -5.86 19.55 -3.81
C THR A 71 -5.89 20.02 -5.28
N ALA A 72 -5.64 19.11 -6.22
CA ALA A 72 -5.55 19.43 -7.64
C ALA A 72 -6.90 19.37 -8.37
N TYR A 73 -7.84 18.53 -7.91
CA TYR A 73 -9.14 18.32 -8.55
C TYR A 73 -10.29 18.29 -7.52
N PRO A 74 -10.54 19.39 -6.78
CA PRO A 74 -11.44 19.39 -5.62
C PRO A 74 -12.88 19.00 -5.96
N VAL A 75 -13.40 19.39 -7.13
CA VAL A 75 -14.76 19.04 -7.57
C VAL A 75 -14.89 17.54 -7.84
N ALA A 76 -13.89 16.96 -8.51
CA ALA A 76 -13.85 15.53 -8.76
C ALA A 76 -13.70 14.75 -7.45
N PHE A 77 -12.81 15.18 -6.55
CA PHE A 77 -12.63 14.57 -5.25
C PHE A 77 -13.91 14.57 -4.42
N GLY A 78 -14.61 15.71 -4.32
CA GLY A 78 -15.87 15.81 -3.58
C GLY A 78 -16.94 14.87 -4.11
N SER A 79 -17.09 14.81 -5.43
CA SER A 79 -18.02 13.90 -6.10
C SER A 79 -17.68 12.43 -5.83
N ILE A 80 -16.40 12.04 -5.99
CA ILE A 80 -15.90 10.68 -5.74
C ILE A 80 -16.09 10.29 -4.27
N ALA A 81 -15.61 11.10 -3.34
CA ALA A 81 -15.60 10.79 -1.92
C ALA A 81 -17.01 10.67 -1.34
N SER A 82 -17.95 11.51 -1.81
CA SER A 82 -19.33 11.47 -1.34
C SER A 82 -20.15 10.33 -1.97
N THR A 83 -20.03 10.09 -3.28
CA THR A 83 -20.74 9.00 -3.96
C THR A 83 -20.20 7.63 -3.56
N LEU A 84 -18.88 7.50 -3.43
CA LEU A 84 -18.22 6.22 -3.11
C LEU A 84 -17.85 6.11 -1.62
N ALA A 85 -18.56 6.83 -0.75
CA ALA A 85 -18.31 6.80 0.68
C ALA A 85 -18.38 5.38 1.27
N ALA A 86 -19.35 4.57 0.84
CA ALA A 86 -19.51 3.20 1.33
C ALA A 86 -18.31 2.29 1.06
N PRO A 87 -17.83 2.09 -0.19
CA PRO A 87 -16.67 1.24 -0.45
C PRO A 87 -15.38 1.83 0.12
N LEU A 88 -15.22 3.16 0.15
CA LEU A 88 -14.07 3.80 0.77
C LEU A 88 -14.03 3.57 2.29
N PHE A 89 -15.18 3.64 2.95
CA PHE A 89 -15.30 3.31 4.37
C PHE A 89 -15.02 1.83 4.65
N ILE A 90 -15.55 0.92 3.83
CA ILE A 90 -15.26 -0.51 3.90
C ILE A 90 -13.75 -0.77 3.77
N ALA A 91 -13.09 -0.10 2.81
CA ALA A 91 -11.65 -0.20 2.65
C ALA A 91 -10.89 0.34 3.87
N ALA A 92 -11.30 1.49 4.42
CA ALA A 92 -10.69 2.07 5.61
C ALA A 92 -10.81 1.13 6.83
N VAL A 93 -11.99 0.56 7.07
CA VAL A 93 -12.20 -0.45 8.13
C VAL A 93 -11.29 -1.67 7.89
N GLY A 94 -11.18 -2.15 6.66
CA GLY A 94 -10.27 -3.24 6.32
C GLY A 94 -8.81 -2.92 6.64
N ILE A 95 -8.33 -1.71 6.31
CA ILE A 95 -6.98 -1.25 6.65
C ILE A 95 -6.76 -1.23 8.16
N ILE A 96 -7.72 -0.67 8.92
CA ILE A 96 -7.65 -0.62 10.39
C ILE A 96 -7.61 -2.03 10.97
N LEU A 97 -8.49 -2.93 10.53
CA LEU A 97 -8.52 -4.31 11.00
C LEU A 97 -7.21 -5.05 10.74
N ARG A 98 -6.51 -4.78 9.63
CA ARG A 98 -5.17 -5.33 9.38
C ARG A 98 -4.14 -4.81 10.38
N GLY A 99 -4.10 -3.49 10.61
CA GLY A 99 -3.17 -2.88 11.56
C GLY A 99 -3.38 -3.40 12.97
N VAL A 100 -4.63 -3.49 13.42
CA VAL A 100 -5.01 -4.07 14.71
C VAL A 100 -4.62 -5.55 14.79
N SER A 101 -4.87 -6.33 13.74
CA SER A 101 -4.51 -7.76 13.70
C SER A 101 -3.00 -7.99 13.73
N TYR A 102 -2.21 -7.03 13.24
CA TYR A 102 -0.75 -7.07 13.35
C TYR A 102 -0.30 -6.76 14.78
N ALA A 103 -0.80 -5.67 15.38
CA ALA A 103 -0.44 -5.23 16.73
C ALA A 103 -0.84 -6.22 17.84
N LEU A 104 -2.05 -6.79 17.76
CA LEU A 104 -2.59 -7.67 18.79
C LEU A 104 -2.05 -9.10 18.72
N ARG A 105 -1.35 -9.49 17.64
CA ARG A 105 -0.94 -10.88 17.42
C ARG A 105 -0.05 -11.46 18.53
N GLY A 106 0.89 -10.67 19.04
CA GLY A 106 1.78 -11.08 20.13
C GLY A 106 1.17 -10.96 21.52
N GLN A 107 0.03 -10.27 21.63
CA GLN A 107 -0.64 -9.96 22.89
C GLN A 107 -1.80 -10.93 23.19
N VAL A 108 -2.35 -11.58 22.16
CA VAL A 108 -3.50 -12.47 22.29
C VAL A 108 -3.04 -13.90 22.59
N GLY A 109 -3.31 -14.35 23.81
CA GLY A 109 -3.10 -15.73 24.24
C GLY A 109 -4.21 -16.70 23.79
N GLY A 110 -3.85 -17.98 23.64
CA GLY A 110 -4.78 -19.08 23.38
C GLY A 110 -5.18 -19.27 21.92
N ALA A 111 -5.57 -20.49 21.57
CA ALA A 111 -5.87 -20.89 20.18
C ALA A 111 -7.04 -20.09 19.57
N ARG A 112 -8.11 -19.83 20.34
CA ARG A 112 -9.28 -19.07 19.86
C ARG A 112 -8.93 -17.63 19.48
N GLY A 113 -8.14 -16.95 20.30
CA GLY A 113 -7.73 -15.58 20.05
C GLY A 113 -6.82 -15.47 18.83
N ARG A 114 -5.88 -16.41 18.69
CA ARG A 114 -5.03 -16.51 17.48
C ARG A 114 -5.85 -16.72 16.22
N HIS A 115 -6.84 -17.62 16.24
CA HIS A 115 -7.73 -17.85 15.10
C HIS A 115 -8.58 -16.63 14.74
N LEU A 116 -9.06 -15.87 15.73
CA LEU A 116 -9.79 -14.62 15.49
C LEU A 116 -8.90 -13.59 14.78
N VAL A 117 -7.70 -13.34 15.30
CA VAL A 117 -6.74 -12.40 14.71
C VAL A 117 -6.34 -12.81 13.29
N GLU A 118 -6.09 -14.10 13.06
CA GLU A 118 -5.78 -14.62 11.72
C GLU A 118 -6.97 -14.48 10.76
N SER A 119 -8.21 -14.69 11.23
CA SER A 119 -9.42 -14.53 10.42
C SER A 119 -9.69 -13.07 10.06
N LEU A 120 -9.54 -12.15 11.02
CA LEU A 120 -9.68 -10.71 10.79
C LEU A 120 -8.64 -10.21 9.78
N PHE A 121 -7.39 -10.63 9.93
CA PHE A 121 -6.32 -10.31 8.98
C PHE A 121 -6.64 -10.83 7.58
N ALA A 122 -7.12 -12.06 7.46
CA ALA A 122 -7.45 -12.66 6.18
C ALA A 122 -8.64 -12.00 5.49
N PHE A 123 -9.73 -11.77 6.22
CA PHE A 123 -10.93 -11.14 5.70
C PHE A 123 -10.66 -9.71 5.20
N SER A 124 -9.96 -8.93 6.01
CA SER A 124 -9.55 -7.56 5.63
C SER A 124 -8.59 -7.52 4.43
N SER A 125 -7.79 -8.58 4.22
CA SER A 125 -6.90 -8.72 3.07
C SER A 125 -7.62 -8.93 1.73
N ILE A 126 -8.87 -9.39 1.78
CA ILE A 126 -9.73 -9.54 0.59
C ILE A 126 -10.63 -8.32 0.46
N LEU A 127 -11.25 -7.92 1.57
CA LEU A 127 -12.23 -6.85 1.61
C LEU A 127 -11.67 -5.52 1.12
N THR A 128 -10.46 -5.15 1.56
CA THR A 128 -9.84 -3.86 1.24
C THR A 128 -9.57 -3.70 -0.26
N PRO A 129 -8.79 -4.59 -0.92
CA PRO A 129 -8.55 -4.46 -2.36
C PRO A 129 -9.84 -4.64 -3.18
N PHE A 130 -10.79 -5.46 -2.73
CA PHE A 130 -12.09 -5.56 -3.40
C PHE A 130 -12.85 -4.23 -3.37
N ALA A 131 -12.97 -3.60 -2.19
CA ALA A 131 -13.70 -2.36 -2.04
C ALA A 131 -13.04 -1.20 -2.79
N LEU A 132 -11.71 -1.09 -2.74
CA LEU A 132 -10.97 -0.09 -3.53
C LEU A 132 -11.10 -0.33 -5.05
N GLY A 133 -11.01 -1.59 -5.50
CA GLY A 133 -11.23 -1.92 -6.90
C GLY A 133 -12.67 -1.66 -7.35
N ALA A 134 -13.66 -1.94 -6.49
CA ALA A 134 -15.06 -1.65 -6.79
C ALA A 134 -15.35 -0.14 -6.87
N ALA A 135 -14.71 0.66 -6.01
CA ALA A 135 -14.73 2.12 -6.11
C ALA A 135 -14.13 2.60 -7.44
N VAL A 136 -12.94 2.10 -7.83
CA VAL A 136 -12.33 2.39 -9.13
C VAL A 136 -13.27 1.99 -10.27
N GLY A 137 -13.93 0.84 -10.19
CA GLY A 137 -14.90 0.42 -11.21
C GLY A 137 -16.16 1.28 -11.27
N GLY A 138 -16.55 1.91 -10.16
CA GLY A 138 -17.66 2.88 -10.12
C GLY A 138 -17.30 4.15 -10.88
N ILE A 139 -16.07 4.63 -10.70
CA ILE A 139 -15.49 5.73 -11.47
C ILE A 139 -15.40 5.33 -12.95
N ALA A 140 -14.77 4.18 -13.24
CA ALA A 140 -14.51 3.71 -14.59
C ALA A 140 -15.78 3.47 -15.42
N SER A 141 -16.85 3.04 -14.78
CA SER A 141 -18.15 2.81 -15.44
C SER A 141 -19.03 4.05 -15.50
N GLY A 142 -18.53 5.22 -15.08
CA GLY A 142 -19.26 6.49 -15.16
C GLY A 142 -20.44 6.61 -14.21
N ARG A 143 -20.40 5.93 -13.06
CA ARG A 143 -21.48 5.94 -12.05
C ARG A 143 -21.29 6.99 -10.95
N VAL A 144 -20.25 7.81 -11.07
CA VAL A 144 -19.99 8.94 -10.17
C VAL A 144 -20.39 10.23 -10.88
N PRO A 145 -21.61 10.74 -10.69
CA PRO A 145 -22.03 12.01 -11.25
C PRO A 145 -21.28 13.17 -10.60
N VAL A 146 -21.14 14.27 -11.34
CA VAL A 146 -20.53 15.50 -10.84
C VAL A 146 -21.45 16.14 -9.80
N GLY A 147 -20.91 16.45 -8.63
CA GLY A 147 -21.64 17.04 -7.52
C GLY A 147 -21.57 16.18 -6.26
N ASN A 148 -21.56 16.84 -5.11
CA ASN A 148 -21.49 16.15 -3.83
C ASN A 148 -22.80 15.40 -3.55
N ALA A 149 -22.69 14.11 -3.20
CA ALA A 149 -23.80 13.22 -2.90
C ALA A 149 -24.85 13.11 -4.03
N ALA A 150 -24.43 13.31 -5.29
CA ALA A 150 -25.30 13.22 -6.45
C ALA A 150 -25.53 11.77 -6.93
N GLY A 151 -24.65 10.84 -6.56
CA GLY A 151 -24.76 9.41 -6.89
C GLY A 151 -25.29 8.57 -5.74
N ASP A 152 -25.71 7.35 -6.05
CA ASP A 152 -26.27 6.41 -5.06
C ASP A 152 -25.17 5.66 -4.30
N LEU A 153 -25.31 5.54 -2.97
CA LEU A 153 -24.26 4.99 -2.09
C LEU A 153 -23.98 3.49 -2.31
N VAL A 154 -24.88 2.75 -2.96
CA VAL A 154 -24.79 1.29 -3.09
C VAL A 154 -24.53 0.90 -4.54
N THR A 155 -25.40 1.32 -5.45
CA THR A 155 -25.36 0.94 -6.87
C THR A 155 -24.20 1.56 -7.63
N SER A 156 -23.64 2.69 -7.14
CA SER A 156 -22.47 3.33 -7.77
C SER A 156 -21.22 2.46 -7.72
N TRP A 157 -21.14 1.49 -6.81
CA TRP A 157 -20.00 0.57 -6.68
C TRP A 157 -20.38 -0.92 -6.64
N LEU A 158 -21.68 -1.25 -6.52
CA LEU A 158 -22.20 -2.61 -6.67
C LEU A 158 -22.89 -2.80 -8.02
N ASN A 159 -22.08 -2.71 -9.08
CA ASN A 159 -22.49 -2.98 -10.45
C ASN A 159 -21.54 -4.02 -11.08
N PRO A 160 -21.91 -4.63 -12.22
CA PRO A 160 -21.10 -5.68 -12.85
C PRO A 160 -19.65 -5.27 -13.09
N THR A 161 -19.40 -4.06 -13.61
CA THR A 161 -18.04 -3.55 -13.85
C THR A 161 -17.25 -3.40 -12.56
N SER A 162 -17.84 -2.79 -11.52
CA SER A 162 -17.21 -2.63 -10.21
C SER A 162 -16.88 -3.94 -9.53
N VAL A 163 -17.79 -4.92 -9.57
CA VAL A 163 -17.56 -6.24 -8.96
C VAL A 163 -16.40 -6.95 -9.65
N VAL A 164 -16.33 -6.90 -10.98
CA VAL A 164 -15.23 -7.48 -11.75
C VAL A 164 -13.90 -6.78 -11.43
N ILE A 165 -13.86 -5.44 -11.39
CA ILE A 165 -12.63 -4.70 -11.09
C ILE A 165 -12.19 -4.91 -9.64
N GLY A 166 -13.13 -4.99 -8.69
CA GLY A 166 -12.87 -5.39 -7.31
C GLY A 166 -12.25 -6.79 -7.22
N ALA A 167 -12.85 -7.77 -7.90
CA ALA A 167 -12.31 -9.13 -7.97
C ALA A 167 -10.92 -9.17 -8.64
N LEU A 168 -10.71 -8.37 -9.69
CA LEU A 168 -9.43 -8.23 -10.37
C LEU A 168 -8.37 -7.63 -9.43
N GLY A 169 -8.72 -6.66 -8.59
CA GLY A 169 -7.84 -6.10 -7.56
C GLY A 169 -7.35 -7.18 -6.58
N VAL A 170 -8.26 -8.02 -6.08
CA VAL A 170 -7.91 -9.15 -5.19
C VAL A 170 -7.01 -10.16 -5.90
N ALA A 171 -7.39 -10.58 -7.11
CA ALA A 171 -6.66 -11.60 -7.86
C ALA A 171 -5.26 -11.10 -8.27
N THR A 172 -5.14 -9.83 -8.66
CA THR A 172 -3.86 -9.18 -8.99
C THR A 172 -2.96 -9.08 -7.78
N GLY A 173 -3.51 -8.68 -6.62
CA GLY A 173 -2.77 -8.69 -5.36
C GLY A 173 -2.24 -10.09 -5.02
N ALA A 174 -3.09 -11.12 -5.14
CA ALA A 174 -2.70 -12.52 -4.96
C ALA A 174 -1.57 -12.94 -5.93
N HIS A 175 -1.63 -12.52 -7.19
CA HIS A 175 -0.60 -12.82 -8.17
C HIS A 175 0.74 -12.15 -7.84
N LEU A 176 0.72 -10.83 -7.57
CA LEU A 176 1.90 -10.07 -7.16
C LEU A 176 2.56 -10.69 -5.93
N ALA A 177 1.76 -11.00 -4.91
CA ALA A 177 2.22 -11.65 -3.70
C ALA A 177 2.92 -12.99 -3.97
N ALA A 178 2.34 -13.84 -4.82
CA ALA A 178 2.94 -15.13 -5.14
C ALA A 178 4.27 -14.98 -5.91
N VAL A 179 4.35 -14.03 -6.84
CA VAL A 179 5.60 -13.73 -7.57
C VAL A 179 6.69 -13.22 -6.62
N TYR A 180 6.33 -12.34 -5.68
CA TYR A 180 7.27 -11.71 -4.76
C TYR A 180 7.74 -12.70 -3.70
N LEU A 181 6.83 -13.50 -3.13
CA LEU A 181 7.19 -14.54 -2.16
C LEU A 181 8.02 -15.67 -2.78
N ALA A 182 7.79 -16.02 -4.06
CA ALA A 182 8.64 -16.96 -4.77
C ALA A 182 10.06 -16.41 -4.98
N ALA A 183 10.18 -15.11 -5.30
CA ALA A 183 11.46 -14.43 -5.43
C ALA A 183 12.22 -14.39 -4.10
N ASP A 184 11.51 -14.14 -3.01
CA ASP A 184 12.06 -14.07 -1.66
C ASP A 184 12.53 -15.46 -1.18
N ALA A 185 11.71 -16.50 -1.36
CA ALA A 185 12.09 -17.88 -1.06
C ALA A 185 13.31 -18.34 -1.88
N HIS A 186 13.38 -17.94 -3.15
CA HIS A 186 14.56 -18.22 -3.99
C HIS A 186 15.83 -17.53 -3.45
N ARG A 187 15.72 -16.28 -2.99
CA ARG A 187 16.84 -15.54 -2.38
C ARG A 187 17.33 -16.22 -1.10
N LEU A 188 16.42 -16.75 -0.29
CA LEU A 188 16.73 -17.45 0.96
C LEU A 188 17.22 -18.89 0.76
N GLY A 189 17.19 -19.43 -0.47
CA GLY A 189 17.56 -20.82 -0.74
C GLY A 189 16.50 -21.85 -0.34
N GLU A 190 15.30 -21.41 0.04
CA GLU A 190 14.20 -22.23 0.53
C GLU A 190 13.44 -22.91 -0.61
N ARG A 191 13.96 -24.05 -1.05
CA ARG A 191 13.53 -24.75 -2.27
C ARG A 191 12.07 -25.18 -2.27
N SER A 192 11.56 -25.62 -1.11
CA SER A 192 10.18 -26.09 -0.93
C SER A 192 9.19 -24.93 -1.08
N LEU A 193 9.45 -23.81 -0.39
CA LEU A 193 8.68 -22.57 -0.48
C LEU A 193 8.71 -21.98 -1.89
N GLU A 194 9.89 -21.95 -2.53
CA GLU A 194 10.04 -21.45 -3.91
C GLU A 194 9.10 -22.21 -4.86
N LEU A 195 9.08 -23.55 -4.79
CA LEU A 195 8.26 -24.37 -5.67
C LEU A 195 6.76 -24.15 -5.44
N ASP A 196 6.33 -24.02 -4.19
CA ASP A 196 4.93 -23.84 -3.84
C ASP A 196 4.44 -22.44 -4.26
N PHE A 197 5.21 -21.38 -3.99
CA PHE A 197 4.86 -20.02 -4.42
C PHE A 197 4.99 -19.82 -5.94
N ARG A 198 5.91 -20.51 -6.61
CA ARG A 198 5.97 -20.54 -8.08
C ARG A 198 4.71 -21.14 -8.69
N ALA A 199 4.22 -22.26 -8.14
CA ALA A 199 2.96 -22.86 -8.60
C ALA A 199 1.78 -21.91 -8.38
N ARG A 200 1.71 -21.25 -7.22
CA ARG A 200 0.70 -20.22 -6.92
C ARG A 200 0.80 -19.02 -7.86
N ALA A 201 2.00 -18.57 -8.21
CA ALA A 201 2.22 -17.45 -9.12
C ALA A 201 1.73 -17.76 -10.54
N LEU A 202 2.03 -18.97 -11.04
CA LEU A 202 1.54 -19.41 -12.35
C LEU A 202 0.02 -19.57 -12.36
N GLY A 203 -0.55 -20.26 -11.35
CA GLY A 203 -1.99 -20.48 -11.25
C GLY A 203 -2.77 -19.18 -11.11
N SER A 204 -2.36 -18.29 -10.19
CA SER A 204 -2.99 -16.98 -10.00
C SER A 204 -2.87 -16.08 -11.22
N GLY A 205 -1.75 -16.14 -11.97
CA GLY A 205 -1.61 -15.32 -13.17
C GLY A 205 -2.51 -15.79 -14.31
N VAL A 206 -2.75 -17.10 -14.45
CA VAL A 206 -3.78 -17.63 -15.36
C VAL A 206 -5.17 -17.16 -14.93
N VAL A 207 -5.49 -17.20 -13.63
CA VAL A 207 -6.77 -16.70 -13.09
C VAL A 207 -6.94 -15.20 -13.37
N VAL A 208 -5.91 -14.38 -13.14
CA VAL A 208 -5.94 -12.94 -13.44
C VAL A 208 -6.16 -12.70 -14.93
N GLY A 209 -5.45 -13.43 -15.81
CA GLY A 209 -5.64 -13.32 -17.26
C GLY A 209 -7.06 -13.70 -17.69
N ALA A 210 -7.59 -14.82 -17.19
CA ALA A 210 -8.95 -15.26 -17.47
C ALA A 210 -10.00 -14.25 -16.95
N LEU A 211 -9.79 -13.72 -15.73
CA LEU A 211 -10.67 -12.73 -15.13
C LEU A 211 -10.62 -11.39 -15.87
N ALA A 212 -9.45 -10.97 -16.37
CA ALA A 212 -9.32 -9.78 -17.20
C ALA A 212 -10.06 -9.93 -18.54
N LEU A 213 -9.95 -11.10 -19.20
CA LEU A 213 -10.67 -11.39 -20.43
C LEU A 213 -12.20 -11.46 -20.22
N ALA A 214 -12.65 -12.17 -19.17
CA ALA A 214 -14.05 -12.22 -18.80
C ALA A 214 -14.56 -10.82 -18.41
N GLY A 215 -13.74 -10.06 -17.68
CA GLY A 215 -14.04 -8.70 -17.27
C GLY A 215 -14.21 -7.76 -18.45
N LEU A 216 -13.42 -7.93 -19.52
CA LEU A 216 -13.59 -7.17 -20.75
C LEU A 216 -14.96 -7.41 -21.42
N LEU A 217 -15.50 -8.64 -21.32
CA LEU A 217 -16.87 -8.95 -21.78
C LEU A 217 -17.94 -8.28 -20.92
N VAL A 218 -17.73 -8.25 -19.59
CA VAL A 218 -18.64 -7.56 -18.66
C VAL A 218 -18.62 -6.05 -18.91
N VAL A 219 -17.44 -5.46 -19.05
CA VAL A 219 -17.27 -4.03 -19.35
C VAL A 219 -17.91 -3.68 -20.70
N ARG A 220 -17.83 -4.56 -21.71
CA ARG A 220 -18.53 -4.36 -22.99
C ARG A 220 -20.05 -4.20 -22.83
N ALA A 221 -20.65 -4.97 -21.93
CA ALA A 221 -22.09 -4.96 -21.71
C ALA A 221 -22.54 -3.82 -20.77
N ASP A 222 -21.76 -3.57 -19.71
CA ASP A 222 -22.14 -2.68 -18.62
C ASP A 222 -21.57 -1.24 -18.73
N ALA A 223 -20.42 -1.08 -19.38
CA ALA A 223 -19.75 0.21 -19.57
C ALA A 223 -19.16 0.35 -21.00
N PRO A 224 -20.01 0.49 -22.05
CA PRO A 224 -19.57 0.50 -23.44
C PRO A 224 -18.54 1.59 -23.77
N ALA A 225 -18.65 2.77 -23.17
CA ALA A 225 -17.69 3.86 -23.37
C ALA A 225 -16.28 3.48 -22.87
N LEU A 226 -16.20 2.83 -21.70
CA LEU A 226 -14.94 2.32 -21.17
C LEU A 226 -14.37 1.21 -22.05
N TYR A 227 -15.23 0.29 -22.53
CA TYR A 227 -14.81 -0.76 -23.46
C TYR A 227 -14.19 -0.20 -24.73
N ASP A 228 -14.84 0.78 -25.35
CA ASP A 228 -14.36 1.43 -26.56
C ASP A 228 -13.03 2.15 -26.31
N GLY A 229 -12.88 2.83 -25.17
CA GLY A 229 -11.64 3.48 -24.77
C GLY A 229 -10.49 2.49 -24.52
N LEU A 230 -10.78 1.33 -23.93
CA LEU A 230 -9.79 0.27 -23.67
C LEU A 230 -9.40 -0.52 -24.92
N THR A 231 -10.26 -0.60 -25.93
CA THR A 231 -10.05 -1.39 -27.14
C THR A 231 -9.58 -0.57 -28.35
N ARG A 232 -9.48 0.76 -28.21
CA ARG A 232 -8.98 1.66 -29.26
C ARG A 232 -7.84 2.56 -28.75
N GLY A 233 -7.11 3.16 -29.69
CA GLY A 233 -6.08 4.16 -29.41
C GLY A 233 -5.05 3.73 -28.37
N TRP A 234 -4.71 4.64 -27.46
CA TRP A 234 -3.74 4.39 -26.39
C TRP A 234 -4.21 3.37 -25.35
N GLY A 235 -5.53 3.24 -25.11
CA GLY A 235 -6.06 2.21 -24.21
C GLY A 235 -5.75 0.80 -24.69
N ALA A 236 -5.90 0.54 -25.99
CA ALA A 236 -5.55 -0.75 -26.60
C ALA A 236 -4.05 -1.06 -26.50
N VAL A 237 -3.20 -0.06 -26.73
CA VAL A 237 -1.74 -0.21 -26.61
C VAL A 237 -1.36 -0.56 -25.17
N MET A 238 -1.93 0.14 -24.19
CA MET A 238 -1.67 -0.13 -22.77
C MET A 238 -2.22 -1.50 -22.34
N ALA A 239 -3.44 -1.87 -22.74
CA ALA A 239 -4.01 -3.19 -22.48
C ALA A 239 -3.17 -4.32 -23.09
N GLY A 240 -2.72 -4.16 -24.34
CA GLY A 240 -1.82 -5.09 -25.02
C GLY A 240 -0.46 -5.20 -24.33
N SER A 241 0.10 -4.07 -23.89
CA SER A 241 1.37 -4.06 -23.14
C SER A 241 1.25 -4.75 -21.78
N SER A 242 0.10 -4.60 -21.10
CA SER A 242 -0.19 -5.30 -19.86
C SER A 242 -0.29 -6.81 -20.07
N ALA A 243 -1.02 -7.25 -21.10
CA ALA A 243 -1.12 -8.66 -21.46
C ALA A 243 0.25 -9.26 -21.80
N ALA A 244 1.07 -8.55 -22.59
CA ALA A 244 2.43 -8.97 -22.93
C ALA A 244 3.32 -9.05 -21.67
N ALA A 245 3.30 -8.04 -20.80
CA ALA A 245 4.07 -8.03 -19.56
C ALA A 245 3.62 -9.15 -18.59
N GLY A 246 2.33 -9.44 -18.53
CA GLY A 246 1.78 -10.58 -17.78
C GLY A 246 2.27 -11.93 -18.32
N LEU A 247 2.23 -12.14 -19.63
CA LEU A 247 2.76 -13.35 -20.26
C LEU A 247 4.27 -13.51 -20.03
N VAL A 248 5.04 -12.43 -20.18
CA VAL A 248 6.47 -12.41 -19.89
C VAL A 248 6.72 -12.77 -18.43
N THR A 249 5.92 -12.25 -17.50
CA THR A 249 5.99 -12.61 -16.06
C THR A 249 5.82 -14.11 -15.86
N LEU A 250 4.80 -14.72 -16.48
CA LEU A 250 4.57 -16.17 -16.38
C LEU A 250 5.74 -16.98 -16.95
N VAL A 251 6.28 -16.58 -18.10
CA VAL A 251 7.46 -17.23 -18.70
C VAL A 251 8.69 -17.11 -17.80
N LEU A 252 8.94 -15.94 -17.21
CA LEU A 252 10.06 -15.71 -16.31
C LEU A 252 9.93 -16.51 -15.00
N VAL A 253 8.75 -16.56 -14.41
CA VAL A 253 8.43 -17.39 -13.24
C VAL A 253 8.63 -18.88 -13.57
N GLN A 254 8.17 -19.32 -14.75
CA GLN A 254 8.39 -20.68 -15.22
C GLN A 254 9.89 -21.00 -15.35
N ARG A 255 10.68 -20.05 -15.87
CA ARG A 255 12.15 -20.16 -15.99
C ARG A 255 12.93 -19.84 -14.71
N ARG A 256 12.24 -19.61 -13.58
CA ARG A 256 12.84 -19.26 -12.26
C ARG A 256 13.71 -18.00 -12.30
N ARG A 257 13.39 -17.05 -13.18
CA ARG A 257 14.06 -15.74 -13.26
C ARG A 257 13.25 -14.71 -12.46
N PHE A 258 13.32 -14.81 -11.14
CA PHE A 258 12.42 -14.08 -10.25
C PHE A 258 12.71 -12.57 -10.09
N GLY A 259 13.97 -12.13 -10.29
CA GLY A 259 14.30 -10.70 -10.27
C GLY A 259 13.53 -9.93 -11.34
N PRO A 260 13.71 -10.26 -12.64
CA PRO A 260 12.96 -9.64 -13.73
C PRO A 260 11.44 -9.86 -13.66
N SER A 261 10.97 -11.00 -13.15
CA SER A 261 9.52 -11.25 -13.09
C SER A 261 8.77 -10.28 -12.17
N ARG A 262 9.41 -9.78 -11.11
CA ARG A 262 8.80 -8.75 -10.23
C ARG A 262 8.57 -7.44 -10.98
N VAL A 263 9.52 -7.05 -11.83
CA VAL A 263 9.46 -5.83 -12.64
C VAL A 263 8.36 -5.96 -13.68
N THR A 264 8.31 -7.09 -14.42
CA THR A 264 7.28 -7.29 -15.45
C THR A 264 5.89 -7.43 -14.85
N ALA A 265 5.74 -8.00 -13.64
CA ALA A 265 4.47 -8.04 -12.93
C ALA A 265 4.00 -6.64 -12.54
N ALA A 266 4.90 -5.80 -12.02
CA ALA A 266 4.61 -4.41 -11.67
C ALA A 266 4.25 -3.58 -12.92
N LEU A 267 4.98 -3.77 -14.03
CA LEU A 267 4.68 -3.13 -15.32
C LEU A 267 3.32 -3.53 -15.85
N ALA A 268 2.90 -4.80 -15.72
CA ALA A 268 1.59 -5.25 -16.15
C ALA A 268 0.47 -4.48 -15.42
N VAL A 269 0.60 -4.29 -14.10
CA VAL A 269 -0.35 -3.53 -13.28
C VAL A 269 -0.35 -2.04 -13.64
N ALA A 270 0.84 -1.43 -13.74
CA ALA A 270 0.96 -0.03 -14.13
C ALA A 270 0.34 0.23 -15.51
N ALA A 271 0.52 -0.70 -16.47
CA ALA A 271 -0.08 -0.62 -17.79
C ALA A 271 -1.61 -0.74 -17.77
N VAL A 272 -2.21 -1.58 -16.90
CA VAL A 272 -3.67 -1.60 -16.74
C VAL A 272 -4.20 -0.24 -16.26
N LEU A 273 -3.57 0.34 -15.24
CA LEU A 273 -3.98 1.63 -14.69
C LEU A 273 -3.79 2.77 -15.70
N ALA A 274 -2.68 2.76 -16.44
CA ALA A 274 -2.44 3.71 -17.52
C ALA A 274 -3.44 3.54 -18.67
N GLY A 275 -3.82 2.30 -19.01
CA GLY A 275 -4.85 2.00 -20.01
C GLY A 275 -6.22 2.50 -19.59
N TRP A 276 -6.60 2.33 -18.33
CA TRP A 276 -7.82 2.91 -17.77
C TRP A 276 -7.82 4.44 -17.84
N ALA A 277 -6.71 5.08 -17.44
CA ALA A 277 -6.58 6.54 -17.53
C ALA A 277 -6.67 7.04 -18.98
N ALA A 278 -6.03 6.34 -19.92
CA ALA A 278 -6.08 6.66 -21.34
C ALA A 278 -7.49 6.47 -21.93
N ALA A 279 -8.22 5.45 -21.48
CA ALA A 279 -9.56 5.13 -21.95
C ALA A 279 -10.62 6.17 -21.56
N GLN A 280 -10.41 6.90 -20.46
CA GLN A 280 -11.36 7.92 -19.99
C GLN A 280 -11.07 9.34 -20.50
N ARG A 281 -9.87 9.58 -21.04
CA ARG A 281 -9.48 10.92 -21.53
C ARG A 281 -10.46 11.43 -22.59
N PRO A 282 -10.84 12.72 -22.55
CA PRO A 282 -10.32 13.79 -21.67
C PRO A 282 -11.04 13.94 -20.32
N SER A 283 -11.99 13.07 -20.00
CA SER A 283 -12.87 13.22 -18.84
C SER A 283 -12.32 12.51 -17.59
N ILE A 284 -12.48 13.14 -16.42
CA ILE A 284 -12.20 12.50 -15.13
C ILE A 284 -13.46 11.84 -14.55
N LEU A 285 -14.62 12.46 -14.80
CA LEU A 285 -15.96 12.01 -14.46
C LEU A 285 -16.90 12.31 -15.64
N PRO A 286 -18.08 11.67 -15.74
CA PRO A 286 -19.06 11.99 -16.79
C PRO A 286 -19.40 13.48 -16.81
N GLY A 287 -19.10 14.15 -17.92
CA GLY A 287 -19.36 15.59 -18.08
C GLY A 287 -18.38 16.53 -17.36
N LEU A 288 -17.25 16.03 -16.87
CA LEU A 288 -16.20 16.84 -16.25
C LEU A 288 -14.82 16.46 -16.82
N THR A 289 -14.23 17.37 -17.58
CA THR A 289 -12.89 17.21 -18.13
C THR A 289 -11.80 17.43 -17.09
N VAL A 290 -10.58 16.95 -17.36
CA VAL A 290 -9.42 17.18 -16.49
C VAL A 290 -9.14 18.69 -16.33
N GLU A 291 -9.33 19.46 -17.40
CA GLU A 291 -9.16 20.91 -17.42
C GLU A 291 -10.20 21.62 -16.56
N GLU A 292 -11.48 21.23 -16.67
CA GLU A 292 -12.57 21.81 -15.87
C GLU A 292 -12.49 21.43 -14.39
N ALA A 293 -12.03 20.22 -14.09
CA ALA A 293 -11.85 19.75 -12.72
C ALA A 293 -10.68 20.43 -11.99
N ALA A 294 -9.70 20.96 -12.74
CA ALA A 294 -8.43 21.40 -12.19
C ALA A 294 -8.57 22.66 -11.34
N ALA A 295 -7.85 22.67 -10.22
CA ALA A 295 -7.71 23.85 -9.36
C ALA A 295 -6.98 25.00 -10.08
N GLY A 296 -7.03 26.19 -9.47
CA GLY A 296 -6.32 27.37 -9.98
C GLY A 296 -4.82 27.13 -10.20
N ARG A 297 -4.22 27.82 -11.17
CA ARG A 297 -2.82 27.63 -11.59
C ARG A 297 -1.82 27.70 -10.42
N ALA A 298 -2.03 28.61 -9.47
CA ALA A 298 -1.18 28.75 -8.29
C ALA A 298 -1.19 27.47 -7.42
N THR A 299 -2.37 26.89 -7.19
CA THR A 299 -2.54 25.64 -6.47
C THR A 299 -1.87 24.48 -7.21
N LEU A 300 -2.07 24.36 -8.52
CA LEU A 300 -1.43 23.31 -9.32
C LEU A 300 0.10 23.41 -9.28
N LEU A 301 0.65 24.63 -9.36
CA LEU A 301 2.09 24.84 -9.24
C LEU A 301 2.59 24.43 -7.85
N ALA A 302 1.89 24.84 -6.78
CA ALA A 302 2.23 24.47 -5.42
C ALA A 302 2.23 22.94 -5.21
N VAL A 303 1.22 22.24 -5.74
CA VAL A 303 1.17 20.77 -5.73
C VAL A 303 2.38 20.17 -6.45
N VAL A 304 2.69 20.63 -7.67
CA VAL A 304 3.84 20.13 -8.42
C VAL A 304 5.15 20.33 -7.66
N VAL A 305 5.38 21.52 -7.13
CA VAL A 305 6.59 21.84 -6.35
C VAL A 305 6.67 20.98 -5.09
N ALA A 306 5.56 20.85 -4.35
CA ALA A 306 5.52 20.06 -3.12
C ALA A 306 5.78 18.57 -3.38
N VAL A 307 5.21 18.00 -4.44
CA VAL A 307 5.43 16.61 -4.84
C VAL A 307 6.88 16.39 -5.24
N VAL A 308 7.47 17.28 -6.05
CA VAL A 308 8.87 17.18 -6.47
C VAL A 308 9.81 17.30 -5.26
N ALA A 309 9.60 18.29 -4.40
CA ALA A 309 10.39 18.47 -3.18
C ALA A 309 10.29 17.28 -2.24
N GLY A 310 9.07 16.75 -2.04
CA GLY A 310 8.83 15.54 -1.25
C GLY A 310 9.53 14.31 -1.85
N ALA A 311 9.48 14.14 -3.17
CA ALA A 311 10.14 13.03 -3.87
C ALA A 311 11.66 13.06 -3.71
N VAL A 312 12.28 14.24 -3.67
CA VAL A 312 13.72 14.40 -3.43
C VAL A 312 14.14 13.86 -2.06
N VAL A 313 13.25 13.87 -1.06
CA VAL A 313 13.51 13.31 0.27
C VAL A 313 13.09 11.83 0.34
N LEU A 314 11.92 11.51 -0.18
CA LEU A 314 11.30 10.18 -0.08
C LEU A 314 12.02 9.12 -0.91
N VAL A 315 12.41 9.43 -2.15
CA VAL A 315 13.01 8.43 -3.04
C VAL A 315 14.38 7.96 -2.51
N PRO A 316 15.29 8.84 -2.06
CA PRO A 316 16.55 8.39 -1.46
C PRO A 316 16.35 7.60 -0.17
N SER A 317 15.39 7.98 0.68
CA SER A 317 15.14 7.27 1.94
C SER A 317 14.59 5.86 1.70
N LEU A 318 13.64 5.69 0.78
CA LEU A 318 13.13 4.37 0.38
C LEU A 318 14.21 3.54 -0.32
N ALA A 319 15.01 4.15 -1.20
CA ALA A 319 16.12 3.45 -1.86
C ALA A 319 17.14 2.94 -0.84
N LEU A 320 17.48 3.75 0.16
CA LEU A 320 18.35 3.35 1.26
C LEU A 320 17.73 2.21 2.08
N LEU A 321 16.46 2.31 2.44
CA LEU A 321 15.74 1.26 3.19
C LEU A 321 15.74 -0.07 2.44
N PHE A 322 15.31 -0.08 1.17
CA PHE A 322 15.30 -1.28 0.35
C PHE A 322 16.71 -1.84 0.14
N HIS A 323 17.72 -0.98 -0.04
CA HIS A 323 19.11 -1.43 -0.19
C HIS A 323 19.65 -2.09 1.07
N LEU A 324 19.32 -1.56 2.26
CA LEU A 324 19.72 -2.16 3.54
C LEU A 324 19.02 -3.49 3.79
N TYR A 325 17.71 -3.56 3.52
CA TYR A 325 16.91 -4.77 3.66
C TYR A 325 17.36 -5.87 2.68
N LEU A 326 17.55 -5.53 1.40
CA LEU A 326 17.99 -6.48 0.38
C LEU A 326 19.42 -7.01 0.62
N ARG A 327 20.25 -6.28 1.38
CA ARG A 327 21.58 -6.74 1.81
C ARG A 327 21.55 -7.59 3.10
N GLY A 328 20.37 -7.90 3.63
CA GLY A 328 20.20 -8.70 4.85
C GLY A 328 20.71 -8.02 6.12
N ARG A 329 21.00 -6.72 6.08
CA ARG A 329 21.48 -5.97 7.26
C ARG A 329 20.38 -5.68 8.29
N LEU A 330 19.14 -5.98 7.93
CA LEU A 330 17.95 -5.87 8.77
C LEU A 330 17.21 -7.21 8.89
N ASP A 331 17.79 -8.32 8.42
CA ASP A 331 17.20 -9.66 8.58
C ASP A 331 17.39 -10.10 10.04
N PRO A 332 16.31 -10.32 10.82
CA PRO A 332 16.43 -10.78 12.22
C PRO A 332 17.07 -12.17 12.34
N VAL A 333 17.08 -12.94 11.26
CA VAL A 333 17.60 -14.32 11.19
C VAL A 333 19.15 -14.36 11.16
N ALA A 334 19.81 -13.22 10.97
CA ALA A 334 21.28 -13.13 10.96
C ALA A 334 21.90 -12.79 12.32
N GLY A 335 21.10 -12.64 13.38
CA GLY A 335 21.57 -12.50 14.76
C GLY A 335 21.49 -13.85 15.49
N PRO A 336 22.48 -14.22 16.33
CA PRO A 336 22.38 -15.43 17.15
C PRO A 336 21.17 -15.33 18.08
N ASP A 337 20.42 -16.42 18.23
CA ASP A 337 19.24 -16.58 19.08
C ASP A 337 19.23 -15.66 20.30
N VAL A 338 18.42 -14.59 20.25
CA VAL A 338 18.14 -13.80 21.45
C VAL A 338 17.00 -14.48 22.17
N THR A 339 17.37 -15.40 23.06
CA THR A 339 16.52 -15.80 24.18
C THR A 339 16.18 -14.53 24.98
N VAL A 340 14.89 -14.18 25.02
CA VAL A 340 14.42 -13.04 25.82
C VAL A 340 14.54 -13.42 27.30
N GLY A 341 15.71 -13.14 27.88
CA GLY A 341 15.97 -13.24 29.31
C GLY A 341 15.41 -12.04 30.06
N SER A 342 14.48 -12.27 30.97
CA SER A 342 13.95 -11.27 31.91
C SER A 342 15.00 -10.89 32.96
N GLY A 343 15.54 -9.67 32.89
CA GLY A 343 16.46 -9.08 33.88
C GLY A 343 15.86 -7.87 34.63
N PRO A 344 16.37 -7.52 35.84
CA PRO A 344 15.67 -6.65 36.80
C PRO A 344 15.85 -5.14 36.54
N ALA A 345 14.82 -4.38 36.94
CA ALA A 345 14.65 -2.94 36.74
C ALA A 345 15.73 -2.06 37.42
N ALA A 346 16.31 -1.13 36.67
CA ALA A 346 17.27 -0.12 37.15
C ALA A 346 16.60 1.26 37.35
N GLY A 347 16.40 1.64 38.61
CA GLY A 347 15.73 2.87 39.04
C GLY A 347 16.58 4.14 39.11
N HIS A 348 17.49 4.38 38.15
CA HIS A 348 18.27 5.64 38.08
C HIS A 348 18.15 6.40 36.75
N GLU A 349 17.55 5.82 35.71
CA GLU A 349 17.41 6.46 34.37
C GLU A 349 16.09 7.20 34.15
N THR A 350 15.13 7.07 35.07
CA THR A 350 13.77 7.61 34.93
C THR A 350 13.71 9.15 34.91
N HIS A 351 14.66 9.84 35.54
CA HIS A 351 14.64 11.31 35.70
C HIS A 351 15.02 12.07 34.41
N HIS A 352 15.97 11.59 33.62
CA HIS A 352 16.30 12.21 32.32
C HIS A 352 15.28 11.89 31.23
N ARG A 353 14.65 10.71 31.30
CA ARG A 353 13.58 10.29 30.38
C ARG A 353 12.30 11.10 30.58
N THR A 354 11.87 11.33 31.82
CA THR A 354 10.71 12.19 32.14
C THR A 354 10.93 13.64 31.73
N ALA A 355 12.11 14.21 31.98
CA ALA A 355 12.41 15.60 31.59
C ALA A 355 12.32 15.83 30.06
N ARG A 356 12.86 14.91 29.24
CA ARG A 356 12.80 15.03 27.77
C ARG A 356 11.41 14.74 27.19
N ALA A 357 10.67 13.79 27.77
CA ALA A 357 9.28 13.53 27.40
C ALA A 357 8.35 14.72 27.69
N VAL A 358 8.59 15.43 28.82
CA VAL A 358 7.87 16.66 29.16
C VAL A 358 8.18 17.78 28.16
N VAL A 359 9.43 17.92 27.71
CA VAL A 359 9.80 18.91 26.68
C VAL A 359 9.16 18.58 25.32
N ALA A 360 9.12 17.31 24.92
CA ALA A 360 8.43 16.88 23.69
C ALA A 360 6.92 17.13 23.78
N ALA A 361 6.29 16.81 24.90
CA ALA A 361 4.87 17.09 25.11
C ALA A 361 4.56 18.59 25.10
N ALA A 362 5.37 19.42 25.75
CA ALA A 362 5.20 20.87 25.80
C ALA A 362 5.39 21.53 24.41
N THR A 363 6.37 21.07 23.62
CA THR A 363 6.61 21.59 22.26
C THR A 363 5.55 21.13 21.26
N LEU A 364 5.01 19.92 21.42
CA LEU A 364 3.85 19.44 20.65
C LEU A 364 2.61 20.29 20.93
N LEU A 365 2.30 20.54 22.21
CA LEU A 365 1.13 21.31 22.61
C LEU A 365 1.23 22.77 22.13
N ALA A 366 2.40 23.40 22.27
CA ALA A 366 2.66 24.73 21.74
C ALA A 366 2.54 24.77 20.21
N GLY A 367 3.09 23.78 19.51
CA GLY A 367 3.01 23.66 18.05
C GLY A 367 1.58 23.51 17.54
N VAL A 368 0.77 22.65 18.16
CA VAL A 368 -0.64 22.42 17.81
C VAL A 368 -1.49 23.65 18.10
N VAL A 369 -1.30 24.32 19.24
CA VAL A 369 -2.06 25.54 19.59
C VAL A 369 -1.71 26.70 18.65
N LEU A 370 -0.42 26.92 18.36
CA LEU A 370 0.02 28.00 17.47
C LEU A 370 -0.45 27.80 16.02
N THR A 371 -0.55 26.54 15.56
CA THR A 371 -1.01 26.22 14.19
C THR A 371 -2.52 26.18 14.03
N SER A 372 -3.27 25.91 15.11
CA SER A 372 -4.74 25.80 15.07
C SER A 372 -5.48 27.12 15.30
N VAL A 373 -4.86 28.08 15.98
CA VAL A 373 -5.52 29.34 16.37
C VAL A 373 -5.19 30.50 15.41
N VAL A 374 -4.11 30.44 14.63
CA VAL A 374 -3.63 31.58 13.83
C VAL A 374 -3.71 31.29 12.33
N GLY A 375 -4.63 31.97 11.64
CA GLY A 375 -4.97 31.74 10.22
C GLY A 375 -3.95 32.21 9.17
N SER A 376 -2.87 32.92 9.54
CA SER A 376 -1.66 33.15 8.71
C SER A 376 -0.67 34.09 9.42
N GLY A 377 0.63 33.96 9.13
CA GLY A 377 1.70 34.87 9.61
C GLY A 377 2.88 34.16 10.30
N TRP A 378 3.76 34.95 10.91
CA TRP A 378 4.93 34.45 11.66
C TRP A 378 4.63 33.44 12.79
N PRO A 379 3.45 33.43 13.46
CA PRO A 379 3.13 32.42 14.47
C PRO A 379 2.93 31.02 13.90
N LEU A 380 2.50 30.89 12.64
CA LEU A 380 2.39 29.62 11.92
C LEU A 380 3.79 29.02 11.68
N VAL A 381 4.76 29.85 11.32
CA VAL A 381 6.16 29.45 11.11
C VAL A 381 6.78 28.96 12.42
N LEU A 382 6.50 29.63 13.55
CA LEU A 382 6.92 29.17 14.87
C LEU A 382 6.21 27.89 15.29
N GLY A 383 4.91 27.75 15.02
CA GLY A 383 4.16 26.53 15.29
C GLY A 383 4.73 25.32 14.53
N VAL A 384 5.02 25.49 13.23
CA VAL A 384 5.70 24.48 12.40
C VAL A 384 7.11 24.19 12.94
N GLY A 385 7.87 25.21 13.33
CA GLY A 385 9.18 25.06 13.95
C GLY A 385 9.15 24.23 15.24
N CYS A 386 8.19 24.48 16.13
CA CYS A 386 7.98 23.72 17.36
C CYS A 386 7.61 22.25 17.07
N LEU A 387 6.78 21.99 16.05
CA LEU A 387 6.43 20.63 15.63
C LEU A 387 7.63 19.87 15.05
N ILE A 388 8.50 20.54 14.28
CA ILE A 388 9.74 19.94 13.76
C ILE A 388 10.70 19.61 14.90
N VAL A 389 10.88 20.52 15.87
CA VAL A 389 11.73 20.27 17.05
C VAL A 389 11.17 19.12 17.90
N CYS A 390 9.84 19.04 18.08
CA CYS A 390 9.21 17.90 18.73
C CYS A 390 9.51 16.60 17.98
N ALA A 391 9.32 16.56 16.66
CA ALA A 391 9.57 15.39 15.85
C ALA A 391 11.04 14.92 15.94
N VAL A 392 11.99 15.85 15.89
CA VAL A 392 13.43 15.57 16.05
C VAL A 392 13.75 15.06 17.46
N ALA A 393 13.16 15.64 18.51
CA ALA A 393 13.37 15.21 19.89
C ALA A 393 12.79 13.80 20.14
N THR A 394 11.59 13.51 19.62
CA THR A 394 10.97 12.18 19.71
C THR A 394 11.77 11.13 18.93
N PHE A 395 12.30 11.49 17.75
CA PHE A 395 13.16 10.60 16.97
C PHE A 395 14.50 10.33 17.68
N GLY A 396 15.10 11.36 18.29
CA GLY A 396 16.30 11.23 19.10
C GLY A 396 16.11 10.30 20.32
N LEU A 397 14.94 10.33 20.96
CA LEU A 397 14.60 9.41 22.05
C LEU A 397 14.51 7.96 21.54
N ALA A 398 13.87 7.74 20.39
CA ALA A 398 13.74 6.41 19.79
C ALA A 398 15.09 5.80 19.35
N THR A 399 16.06 6.63 18.94
CA THR A 399 17.39 6.13 18.55
C THR A 399 18.26 5.73 19.75
N ILE A 400 18.05 6.33 20.92
CA ILE A 400 18.81 5.99 22.14
C ILE A 400 18.39 4.61 22.67
N ASP A 401 17.09 4.28 22.63
CA ASP A 401 16.57 2.95 23.01
C ASP A 401 17.27 1.82 22.21
N ILE A 402 17.50 2.04 20.92
CA ILE A 402 18.11 1.04 20.02
C ILE A 402 19.60 0.81 20.35
N ASP A 403 20.32 1.84 20.76
CA ASP A 403 21.74 1.72 21.12
C ASP A 403 21.93 1.15 22.54
N GLU A 404 21.03 1.45 23.49
CA GLU A 404 21.03 0.85 24.83
C GLU A 404 20.71 -0.65 24.81
N GLU A 405 19.74 -1.09 24.00
CA GLU A 405 19.45 -2.53 23.81
C GLU A 405 20.66 -3.28 23.19
N ARG A 406 21.36 -2.66 22.24
CA ARG A 406 22.57 -3.23 21.62
C ARG A 406 23.75 -3.29 22.58
N SER A 407 23.91 -2.28 23.43
CA SER A 407 24.93 -2.23 24.48
C SER A 407 24.72 -3.33 25.52
N ASN A 408 23.50 -3.47 26.03
CA ASN A 408 23.15 -4.47 27.04
C ASN A 408 23.23 -5.90 26.49
N GLY A 409 22.83 -6.12 25.23
CA GLY A 409 23.00 -7.42 24.57
C GLY A 409 24.47 -7.83 24.41
N ARG A 410 25.38 -6.88 24.11
CA ARG A 410 26.82 -7.13 24.02
C ARG A 410 27.48 -7.38 25.38
N ALA A 411 26.97 -6.76 26.45
CA ALA A 411 27.45 -6.96 27.80
C ALA A 411 27.02 -8.32 28.38
N ALA A 412 25.81 -8.79 28.04
CA ALA A 412 25.32 -10.11 28.43
C ALA A 412 26.13 -11.25 27.77
N LEU A 413 26.49 -11.10 26.48
CA LEU A 413 27.32 -12.06 25.74
C LEU A 413 28.78 -12.17 26.24
N ARG A 414 29.27 -11.22 27.05
CA ARG A 414 30.62 -11.27 27.65
C ARG A 414 30.65 -11.88 29.05
N ARG A 415 29.49 -12.26 29.61
CA ARG A 415 29.38 -12.75 31.01
C ARG A 415 29.01 -14.23 31.12
N GLU A 416 28.87 -14.96 30.02
CA GLU A 416 28.80 -16.43 30.08
C GLU A 416 30.21 -17.01 30.06
N PRO A 417 30.66 -17.72 31.11
CA PRO A 417 31.94 -18.41 31.15
C PRO A 417 31.99 -19.67 30.27
#